data_AF-A0A4D6GQK2-F1
#
_entry.id   AF-A0A4D6GQK2-F1
#
_cell.length_a   1.000
_cell.length_b   1.000
_cell.length_c   1.000
_cell.angle_alpha   90.00
_cell.angle_beta   90.00
_cell.angle_gamma   90.00
#
_symmetry.space_group_name_H-M   'P 1'
#
loop_
_entity.id
_entity.type
_entity.pdbx_description
1 polymer ?
#
loop_
_entity_poly.entity_id
_entity_poly.type
_entity_poly.pdbx_seq_one_letter_code
_entity_poly.pdbx_strand_id
1 'polypeptide(L)'
;MSDDLPGIVVRPGLKLEDVREQFDGNEPYGRGRETAAPRGYNAERLATALVSETARFEKWSPGPWVDAFVPSPSGISCYLEVKTTIDQYPSQTPGRFRIWGPHHHRLLASADVYEDTNRLHLYLFVVYTIDSGIEREIGKLVVPAIRVDDHIDTWALTDHDTMGEQLTYTISWRALLDALGVSHTAFINTDTTDLTVDSENLQRARKHTEA
;
A
#
# COMPACT_ATOMS: atom_id res chain seq x y z
N MET A 1 13.61 -10.47 27.45
CA MET A 1 14.06 -10.00 26.13
C MET A 1 12.82 -10.08 25.26
N SER A 2 12.27 -8.95 24.81
CA SER A 2 11.25 -9.01 23.75
C SER A 2 12.00 -9.44 22.51
N ASP A 3 11.68 -10.62 22.00
CA ASP A 3 12.06 -10.93 20.63
C ASP A 3 11.20 -9.99 19.78
N ASP A 4 11.78 -8.86 19.35
CA ASP A 4 11.11 -7.94 18.43
C ASP A 4 10.85 -8.72 17.15
N LEU A 5 9.61 -9.19 17.00
CA LEU A 5 9.22 -10.01 15.87
C LEU A 5 9.31 -9.14 14.60
N PRO A 6 9.86 -9.66 13.49
CA PRO A 6 10.06 -8.86 12.29
C PRO A 6 8.75 -8.34 11.71
N GLY A 7 8.79 -7.31 10.87
CA GLY A 7 7.62 -6.84 10.13
C GLY A 7 7.17 -7.83 9.05
N ILE A 8 6.12 -7.49 8.31
CA ILE A 8 5.66 -8.27 7.15
C ILE A 8 6.53 -8.02 5.90
N VAL A 9 7.27 -6.91 5.85
CA VAL A 9 8.13 -6.57 4.72
C VAL A 9 9.39 -7.44 4.74
N VAL A 10 9.56 -8.25 3.70
CA VAL A 10 10.69 -9.18 3.54
C VAL A 10 11.85 -8.55 2.77
N ARG A 11 11.55 -7.61 1.86
CA ARG A 11 12.55 -6.98 0.97
C ARG A 11 12.48 -5.46 1.01
N PRO A 12 12.85 -4.82 2.13
CA PRO A 12 12.63 -3.39 2.33
C PRO A 12 13.39 -2.51 1.32
N GLY A 13 14.54 -2.98 0.81
CA GLY A 13 15.41 -2.24 -0.11
C GLY A 13 14.90 -2.10 -1.54
N LEU A 14 13.89 -2.87 -1.96
CA LEU A 14 13.34 -2.74 -3.32
C LEU A 14 12.70 -1.38 -3.52
N LYS A 15 12.96 -0.74 -4.65
CA LYS A 15 12.45 0.58 -5.01
C LYS A 15 11.50 0.49 -6.19
N LEU A 16 10.69 1.54 -6.38
CA LEU A 16 9.81 1.69 -7.53
C LEU A 16 10.57 1.55 -8.87
N GLU A 17 11.82 2.01 -8.92
CA GLU A 17 12.71 1.99 -10.07
C GLU A 17 13.11 0.56 -10.46
N ASP A 18 13.34 -0.33 -9.49
CA ASP A 18 13.76 -1.71 -9.73
C ASP A 18 12.70 -2.50 -10.51
N VAL A 19 11.43 -2.21 -10.24
CA VAL A 19 10.28 -2.83 -10.91
C VAL A 19 10.20 -2.41 -12.37
N ARG A 20 10.60 -1.17 -12.66
CA ARG A 20 10.52 -0.59 -14.00
C ARG A 20 11.55 -1.20 -14.95
N GLU A 21 12.74 -1.48 -14.44
CA GLU A 21 13.85 -2.02 -15.21
C GLU A 21 13.69 -3.51 -15.54
N GLN A 22 12.76 -4.20 -14.86
CA GLN A 22 12.48 -5.62 -15.09
C GLN A 22 11.07 -5.84 -15.70
N PHE A 23 10.92 -6.89 -16.53
CA PHE A 23 9.62 -7.41 -16.99
C PHE A 23 8.68 -6.43 -17.74
N ASP A 24 9.20 -5.62 -18.66
CA ASP A 24 8.40 -4.67 -19.46
C ASP A 24 7.46 -3.81 -18.57
N GLY A 25 7.94 -3.36 -17.40
CA GLY A 25 7.15 -2.70 -16.34
C GLY A 25 6.34 -1.48 -16.76
N ASN A 26 6.70 -0.86 -17.87
CA ASN A 26 6.00 0.32 -18.39
C ASN A 26 4.74 0.00 -19.21
N GLU A 27 4.36 -1.27 -19.37
CA GLU A 27 3.13 -1.67 -20.06
C GLU A 27 2.09 -2.24 -19.06
N PRO A 28 1.11 -1.42 -18.63
CA PRO A 28 -0.03 -1.92 -17.86
C PRO A 28 -0.76 -3.06 -18.58
N TYR A 29 -0.99 -4.19 -17.88
CA TYR A 29 -1.82 -5.30 -18.35
C TYR A 29 -2.98 -5.61 -17.40
N GLY A 30 -4.02 -6.28 -17.90
CA GLY A 30 -5.19 -6.68 -17.10
C GLY A 30 -6.19 -5.55 -16.83
N ARG A 31 -7.00 -5.67 -15.76
CA ARG A 31 -8.11 -4.74 -15.42
C ARG A 31 -7.69 -3.28 -15.23
N GLY A 32 -6.40 -3.01 -14.99
CA GLY A 32 -5.85 -1.67 -14.84
C GLY A 32 -5.37 -1.03 -16.14
N ARG A 33 -5.34 -1.73 -17.28
CA ARG A 33 -4.69 -1.21 -18.50
C ARG A 33 -5.32 0.08 -19.03
N GLU A 34 -6.63 0.23 -18.91
CA GLU A 34 -7.37 1.37 -19.49
C GLU A 34 -7.38 2.61 -18.60
N THR A 35 -7.02 2.46 -17.31
CA THR A 35 -7.24 3.49 -16.28
C THR A 35 -6.03 3.72 -15.37
N ALA A 36 -5.15 2.73 -15.20
CA ALA A 36 -3.96 2.84 -14.39
C ALA A 36 -2.85 3.55 -15.16
N ALA A 37 -2.35 4.63 -14.59
CA ALA A 37 -1.09 5.18 -15.04
C ALA A 37 0.05 4.17 -14.76
N PRO A 38 1.07 4.06 -15.64
CA PRO A 38 2.20 3.14 -15.46
C PRO A 38 2.82 3.15 -14.06
N ARG A 39 2.88 4.32 -13.42
CA ARG A 39 3.33 4.51 -12.03
C ARG A 39 2.51 3.76 -10.97
N GLY A 40 1.19 3.75 -11.09
CA GLY A 40 0.32 3.02 -10.16
C GLY A 40 0.58 1.53 -10.32
N TYR A 41 0.68 1.09 -11.57
CA TYR A 41 0.92 -0.29 -11.93
C TYR A 41 2.29 -0.83 -11.44
N ASN A 42 3.36 -0.03 -11.55
CA ASN A 42 4.67 -0.38 -10.99
C ASN A 42 4.65 -0.47 -9.45
N ALA A 43 3.92 0.42 -8.78
CA ALA A 43 3.79 0.37 -7.33
C ALA A 43 3.02 -0.87 -6.85
N GLU A 44 2.07 -1.37 -7.63
CA GLU A 44 1.37 -2.62 -7.32
C GLU A 44 2.28 -3.85 -7.42
N ARG A 45 3.12 -3.91 -8.46
CA ARG A 45 4.14 -4.94 -8.61
C ARG A 45 5.20 -4.84 -7.49
N LEU A 46 5.58 -3.62 -7.10
CA LEU A 46 6.44 -3.37 -5.94
C LEU A 46 5.80 -3.92 -4.67
N ALA A 47 4.51 -3.66 -4.43
CA ALA A 47 3.78 -4.15 -3.27
C ALA A 47 3.88 -5.67 -3.12
N THR A 48 3.67 -6.41 -4.21
CA THR A 48 3.85 -7.87 -4.19
C THR A 48 5.28 -8.26 -3.82
N ALA A 49 6.28 -7.62 -4.44
CA ALA A 49 7.68 -7.96 -4.24
C ALA A 49 8.20 -7.60 -2.83
N LEU A 50 7.64 -6.60 -2.16
CA LEU A 50 8.04 -6.22 -0.81
C LEU A 50 7.70 -7.29 0.24
N VAL A 51 6.54 -7.93 0.10
CA VAL A 51 6.01 -8.87 1.12
C VAL A 51 6.04 -10.34 0.70
N SER A 52 6.28 -10.63 -0.58
CA SER A 52 6.45 -12.00 -1.06
C SER A 52 7.81 -12.56 -0.67
N GLU A 53 7.87 -13.84 -0.32
CA GLU A 53 9.14 -14.59 -0.19
C GLU A 53 9.76 -14.88 -1.56
N THR A 54 8.93 -14.95 -2.61
CA THR A 54 9.38 -15.17 -3.99
C THR A 54 9.58 -13.84 -4.70
N ALA A 55 10.76 -13.63 -5.29
CA ALA A 55 11.12 -12.37 -5.95
C ALA A 55 10.46 -12.14 -7.31
N ARG A 56 9.13 -12.19 -7.31
CA ARG A 56 8.29 -12.03 -8.50
C ARG A 56 7.56 -10.70 -8.46
N PHE A 57 7.58 -10.01 -9.59
CA PHE A 57 6.80 -8.80 -9.84
C PHE A 57 5.46 -9.14 -10.52
N GLU A 58 4.75 -10.11 -9.95
CA GLU A 58 3.44 -10.54 -10.42
C GLU A 58 2.35 -9.86 -9.60
N LYS A 59 1.26 -9.40 -10.24
CA LYS A 59 0.05 -8.90 -9.56
C LYS A 59 -1.09 -9.87 -9.82
N TRP A 60 -1.76 -10.28 -8.74
CA TRP A 60 -3.09 -10.85 -8.79
C TRP A 60 -4.00 -10.08 -7.84
N SER A 61 -5.21 -9.75 -8.29
CA SER A 61 -6.20 -9.00 -7.53
C SER A 61 -7.50 -9.81 -7.45
N PRO A 62 -8.00 -10.12 -6.25
CA PRO A 62 -9.27 -10.83 -6.07
C PRO A 62 -10.49 -9.95 -6.38
N GLY A 63 -10.32 -8.62 -6.42
CA GLY A 63 -11.41 -7.66 -6.59
C GLY A 63 -10.93 -6.21 -6.58
N PRO A 64 -11.76 -5.25 -7.02
CA PRO A 64 -11.37 -3.85 -7.20
C PRO A 64 -10.95 -3.09 -5.93
N TRP A 65 -11.10 -3.68 -4.75
CA TRP A 65 -10.71 -3.12 -3.44
C TRP A 65 -9.38 -3.70 -2.91
N VAL A 66 -8.71 -4.52 -3.72
CA VAL A 66 -7.39 -5.10 -3.42
C VAL A 66 -6.56 -4.99 -4.69
N ASP A 67 -5.56 -4.12 -4.66
CA ASP A 67 -4.65 -3.94 -5.79
C ASP A 67 -3.69 -5.12 -5.93
N ALA A 68 -3.25 -5.75 -4.84
CA ALA A 68 -2.43 -6.95 -4.88
C ALA A 68 -2.77 -7.92 -3.74
N PHE A 69 -2.87 -9.20 -4.04
CA PHE A 69 -2.88 -10.27 -3.05
C PHE A 69 -1.60 -11.09 -3.14
N VAL A 70 -0.97 -11.27 -1.99
CA VAL A 70 0.22 -12.10 -1.85
C VAL A 70 -0.11 -13.30 -0.97
N PRO A 71 -0.18 -14.52 -1.54
CA PRO A 71 -0.28 -15.72 -0.72
C PRO A 71 1.06 -15.96 -0.02
N SER A 72 1.00 -16.33 1.26
CA SER A 72 2.18 -16.80 1.98
C SER A 72 2.14 -18.32 2.13
N PRO A 73 3.15 -19.06 1.64
CA PRO A 73 3.31 -20.48 1.93
C PRO A 73 3.54 -20.76 3.43
N SER A 74 4.08 -19.77 4.15
CA SER A 74 4.48 -19.83 5.56
C SER A 74 3.43 -19.31 6.54
N GLY A 75 2.26 -18.87 6.04
CA GLY A 75 1.01 -18.82 6.82
C GLY A 75 0.25 -17.49 6.86
N ILE A 76 0.89 -16.34 6.58
CA ILE A 76 0.22 -15.02 6.64
C ILE A 76 0.11 -14.40 5.25
N SER A 77 -1.07 -14.49 4.65
CA SER A 77 -1.32 -13.87 3.34
C SER A 77 -1.64 -12.37 3.48
N CYS A 78 -1.47 -11.59 2.41
CA CYS A 78 -1.69 -10.14 2.44
C CYS A 78 -2.63 -9.68 1.34
N TYR A 79 -3.66 -8.90 1.69
CA TYR A 79 -4.36 -7.99 0.78
C TYR A 79 -3.76 -6.61 0.90
N LEU A 80 -3.35 -6.04 -0.24
CA LEU A 80 -2.72 -4.74 -0.35
C LEU A 80 -3.58 -3.83 -1.22
N GLU A 81 -3.91 -2.66 -0.69
CA GLU A 81 -4.37 -1.51 -1.46
C GLU A 81 -3.19 -0.55 -1.65
N VAL A 82 -2.95 -0.10 -2.87
CA VAL A 82 -1.75 0.66 -3.23
C VAL A 82 -2.14 2.08 -3.61
N LYS A 83 -1.44 3.06 -3.02
CA LYS A 83 -1.63 4.47 -3.29
C LYS A 83 -0.30 5.14 -3.58
N THR A 84 -0.24 5.85 -4.70
CA THR A 84 0.93 6.60 -5.11
C THR A 84 0.61 8.09 -5.17
N THR A 85 1.60 8.93 -4.88
CA THR A 85 1.49 10.38 -5.08
C THR A 85 2.85 11.01 -5.35
N ILE A 86 2.85 12.14 -6.03
CA ILE A 86 4.08 12.93 -6.24
C ILE A 86 4.48 13.62 -4.92
N ASP A 87 5.75 13.87 -4.66
CA ASP A 87 6.18 14.63 -3.48
C ASP A 87 5.48 16.00 -3.43
N GLN A 88 5.57 16.73 -4.54
CA GLN A 88 5.06 18.08 -4.66
C GLN A 88 4.47 18.31 -6.05
N TYR A 89 3.27 18.89 -6.10
CA TYR A 89 2.67 19.36 -7.34
C TYR A 89 3.41 20.61 -7.85
N PRO A 90 3.26 20.97 -9.15
CA PRO A 90 3.83 22.20 -9.70
C PRO A 90 3.41 23.48 -8.94
N SER A 91 2.25 23.45 -8.27
CA SER A 91 1.76 24.51 -7.38
C SER A 91 2.51 24.62 -6.04
N GLN A 92 3.53 23.81 -5.82
CA GLN A 92 4.25 23.65 -4.56
C GLN A 92 3.43 23.04 -3.41
N THR A 93 2.22 22.56 -3.70
CA THR A 93 1.39 21.84 -2.72
C THR A 93 1.92 20.40 -2.59
N PRO A 94 2.02 19.84 -1.37
CA PRO A 94 2.36 18.42 -1.21
C PRO A 94 1.37 17.51 -1.95
N GLY A 95 1.89 16.39 -2.45
CA GLY A 95 1.07 15.33 -3.02
C GLY A 95 0.00 14.84 -2.06
N ARG A 96 -1.11 14.37 -2.62
CA ARG A 96 -2.22 13.83 -1.87
C ARG A 96 -2.51 12.39 -2.27
N PHE A 97 -2.84 11.57 -1.28
CA PHE A 97 -3.46 10.27 -1.49
C PHE A 97 -4.97 10.43 -1.54
N ARG A 98 -5.61 9.64 -2.40
CA ARG A 98 -7.06 9.53 -2.47
C ARG A 98 -7.47 8.11 -2.11
N ILE A 99 -8.31 7.97 -1.11
CA ILE A 99 -8.86 6.71 -0.63
C ILE A 99 -10.35 6.71 -0.98
N TRP A 100 -10.80 5.67 -1.67
CA TRP A 100 -12.22 5.50 -2.02
C TRP A 100 -12.92 4.71 -0.92
N GLY A 101 -13.96 5.30 -0.33
CA GLY A 101 -14.71 4.74 0.80
C GLY A 101 -15.22 3.33 0.53
N PRO A 102 -15.88 3.04 -0.62
CA PRO A 102 -16.34 1.69 -0.92
C PRO A 102 -15.21 0.64 -0.91
N HIS A 103 -14.01 1.01 -1.36
CA HIS A 103 -12.86 0.10 -1.36
C HIS A 103 -12.28 -0.07 0.04
N HIS A 104 -12.11 1.03 0.78
CA HIS A 104 -11.62 1.02 2.15
C HIS A 104 -12.52 0.19 3.08
N HIS A 105 -13.82 0.47 3.07
CA HIS A 105 -14.79 -0.26 3.89
C HIS A 105 -14.84 -1.75 3.52
N ARG A 106 -14.66 -2.10 2.23
CA ARG A 106 -14.65 -3.50 1.81
C ARG A 106 -13.36 -4.22 2.18
N LEU A 107 -12.23 -3.51 2.15
CA LEU A 107 -10.95 -4.00 2.64
C LEU A 107 -10.98 -4.28 4.15
N LEU A 108 -11.65 -3.42 4.93
CA LEU A 108 -11.87 -3.65 6.37
C LEU A 108 -12.88 -4.77 6.62
N ALA A 109 -14.02 -4.76 5.93
CA ALA A 109 -15.04 -5.79 6.10
C ALA A 109 -14.51 -7.19 5.74
N SER A 110 -13.59 -7.32 4.79
CA SER A 110 -12.95 -8.61 4.51
C SER A 110 -12.01 -9.08 5.62
N ALA A 111 -11.54 -8.18 6.49
CA ALA A 111 -10.83 -8.54 7.71
C ALA A 111 -11.77 -9.13 8.77
N ASP A 112 -12.99 -8.62 8.87
CA ASP A 112 -13.96 -9.04 9.89
C ASP A 112 -14.76 -10.29 9.52
N VAL A 113 -15.19 -10.41 8.25
CA VAL A 113 -16.22 -11.39 7.82
C VAL A 113 -15.76 -12.84 7.87
N TYR A 114 -14.46 -13.12 7.82
CA TYR A 114 -13.96 -14.49 7.72
C TYR A 114 -13.35 -15.05 8.99
N GLU A 115 -13.23 -14.27 10.09
CA GLU A 115 -12.34 -14.60 11.21
C GLU A 115 -10.95 -15.06 10.69
N ASP A 116 -10.56 -14.60 9.50
CA ASP A 116 -9.39 -15.07 8.77
C ASP A 116 -8.18 -14.35 9.33
N THR A 117 -7.77 -14.82 10.51
CA THR A 117 -6.60 -14.32 11.22
C THR A 117 -5.33 -14.51 10.41
N ASN A 118 -5.33 -15.37 9.40
CA ASN A 118 -4.16 -15.67 8.57
C ASN A 118 -4.02 -14.68 7.40
N ARG A 119 -4.82 -13.60 7.36
CA ARG A 119 -4.71 -12.57 6.34
C ARG A 119 -4.58 -11.16 6.91
N LEU A 120 -3.57 -10.44 6.45
CA LEU A 120 -3.39 -9.03 6.72
C LEU A 120 -3.99 -8.17 5.62
N HIS A 121 -4.59 -7.05 6.03
CA HIS A 121 -5.18 -6.05 5.17
C HIS A 121 -4.36 -4.78 5.32
N LEU A 122 -3.65 -4.39 4.27
CA LEU A 122 -2.58 -3.43 4.30
C LEU A 122 -2.78 -2.33 3.25
N TYR A 123 -2.25 -1.16 3.54
CA TYR A 123 -1.93 -0.16 2.54
C TYR A 123 -0.43 -0.17 2.24
N LEU A 124 -0.09 0.03 0.97
CA LEU A 124 1.21 0.55 0.56
C LEU A 124 1.03 1.98 0.06
N PHE A 125 1.67 2.94 0.73
CA PHE A 125 1.78 4.32 0.29
C PHE A 125 3.17 4.56 -0.30
N VAL A 126 3.23 5.08 -1.53
CA VAL A 126 4.49 5.41 -2.22
C VAL A 126 4.49 6.88 -2.60
N VAL A 127 5.54 7.61 -2.20
CA VAL A 127 5.78 8.99 -2.60
C VAL A 127 6.95 9.00 -3.58
N TYR A 128 6.79 9.69 -4.71
CA TYR A 128 7.81 9.75 -5.75
C TYR A 128 8.01 11.19 -6.26
N THR A 129 9.16 11.48 -6.85
CA THR A 129 9.39 12.69 -7.66
C THR A 129 9.43 12.33 -9.14
N ILE A 130 9.29 13.31 -10.03
CA ILE A 130 9.46 13.12 -11.47
C ILE A 130 10.70 13.91 -11.90
N ASP A 131 11.75 13.20 -12.28
CA ASP A 131 12.96 13.78 -12.87
C ASP A 131 13.06 13.33 -14.33
N SER A 132 13.07 14.29 -15.26
CA SER A 132 13.21 14.00 -16.69
C SER A 132 12.17 13.01 -17.24
N GLY A 133 10.94 13.07 -16.72
CA GLY A 133 9.84 12.16 -17.07
C GLY A 133 9.93 10.77 -16.42
N ILE A 134 10.86 10.57 -15.49
CA ILE A 134 11.10 9.32 -14.78
C ILE A 134 10.68 9.48 -13.32
N GLU A 135 9.79 8.61 -12.85
CA GLU A 135 9.47 8.52 -11.43
C GLU A 135 10.68 8.02 -10.64
N ARG A 136 10.98 8.71 -9.53
CA ARG A 136 11.97 8.28 -8.54
C ARG A 136 11.35 8.22 -7.17
N GLU A 137 11.50 7.11 -6.47
CA GLU A 137 10.95 6.93 -5.13
C GLU A 137 11.60 7.92 -4.15
N ILE A 138 10.78 8.63 -3.38
CA ILE A 138 11.24 9.41 -2.22
C ILE A 138 11.15 8.57 -0.95
N GLY A 139 10.08 7.79 -0.82
CA GLY A 139 9.88 6.90 0.31
C GLY A 139 8.60 6.11 0.17
N LYS A 140 8.48 5.08 1.02
CA LYS A 140 7.30 4.23 1.06
C LYS A 140 7.00 3.69 2.45
N LEU A 141 5.72 3.42 2.67
CA LEU A 141 5.15 3.03 3.95
C LEU A 141 4.17 1.87 3.75
N VAL A 142 4.38 0.79 4.49
CA VAL A 142 3.44 -0.32 4.65
C VAL A 142 2.75 -0.18 6.00
N VAL A 143 1.42 -0.19 6.01
CA VAL A 143 0.62 0.03 7.22
C VAL A 143 -0.67 -0.80 7.21
N PRO A 144 -1.11 -1.36 8.35
CA PRO A 144 -2.43 -1.99 8.45
C PRO A 144 -3.58 -1.03 8.09
N ALA A 145 -4.57 -1.52 7.35
CA ALA A 145 -5.73 -0.73 6.94
C ALA A 145 -6.49 -0.12 8.11
N ILE A 146 -6.58 -0.84 9.23
CA ILE A 146 -7.24 -0.36 10.46
C ILE A 146 -6.55 0.90 11.03
N ARG A 147 -5.22 0.98 10.96
CA ARG A 147 -4.50 2.18 11.42
C ARG A 147 -4.74 3.38 10.52
N VAL A 148 -5.10 3.15 9.26
CA VAL A 148 -5.51 4.24 8.35
C VAL A 148 -6.92 4.69 8.70
N ASP A 149 -7.83 3.75 8.97
CA ASP A 149 -9.23 4.01 9.35
C ASP A 149 -9.33 4.88 10.61
N ASP A 150 -8.50 4.62 11.63
CA ASP A 150 -8.39 5.40 12.87
C ASP A 150 -8.13 6.91 12.64
N HIS A 151 -7.65 7.28 11.44
CA HIS A 151 -7.32 8.66 11.07
C HIS A 151 -8.22 9.23 9.96
N ILE A 152 -9.22 8.47 9.50
CA ILE A 152 -10.23 9.00 8.58
C ILE A 152 -11.31 9.70 9.41
N ASP A 153 -11.36 11.03 9.32
CA ASP A 153 -12.29 11.87 10.07
C ASP A 153 -13.62 12.07 9.33
N THR A 154 -13.58 12.41 8.04
CA THR A 154 -14.76 12.74 7.25
C THR A 154 -14.61 12.30 5.79
N TRP A 155 -15.62 11.61 5.30
CA TRP A 155 -15.76 11.26 3.89
C TRP A 155 -16.39 12.41 3.11
N ALA A 156 -15.79 12.78 1.99
CA ALA A 156 -16.34 13.71 1.02
C ALA A 156 -16.95 12.95 -0.17
N LEU A 157 -18.06 13.43 -0.69
CA LEU A 157 -18.67 12.87 -1.89
C LEU A 157 -17.99 13.44 -3.13
N THR A 158 -17.51 12.60 -4.04
CA THR A 158 -16.77 13.02 -5.24
C THR A 158 -17.11 12.11 -6.41
N ASP A 159 -17.28 12.70 -7.59
CA ASP A 159 -17.55 11.96 -8.81
C ASP A 159 -16.29 11.22 -9.30
N HIS A 160 -16.45 9.94 -9.61
CA HIS A 160 -15.43 9.08 -10.19
C HIS A 160 -15.84 8.70 -11.61
N ASP A 161 -14.92 8.90 -12.56
CA ASP A 161 -15.16 8.73 -14.00
C ASP A 161 -15.87 7.42 -14.38
N THR A 162 -15.65 6.33 -13.63
CA THR A 162 -16.27 5.01 -13.89
C THR A 162 -17.19 4.50 -12.78
N MET A 163 -17.17 5.08 -11.58
CA MET A 163 -17.98 4.60 -10.44
C MET A 163 -19.14 5.55 -10.11
N GLY A 164 -19.22 6.69 -10.80
CA GLY A 164 -20.10 7.79 -10.44
C GLY A 164 -19.71 8.40 -9.10
N GLU A 165 -20.70 8.99 -8.45
CA GLU A 165 -20.52 9.67 -7.18
C GLU A 165 -20.20 8.67 -6.04
N GLN A 166 -19.03 8.81 -5.42
CA GLN A 166 -18.53 7.92 -4.37
C GLN A 166 -17.94 8.69 -3.19
N LEU A 167 -17.95 8.03 -2.02
CA LEU A 167 -17.24 8.55 -0.85
C LEU A 167 -15.73 8.51 -1.08
N THR A 168 -15.05 9.58 -0.69
CA THR A 168 -13.61 9.77 -0.81
C THR A 168 -13.04 10.41 0.42
N TYR A 169 -11.84 10.00 0.77
CA TYR A 169 -10.99 10.68 1.72
C TYR A 169 -9.72 11.09 1.01
N THR A 170 -9.30 12.34 1.18
CA THR A 170 -8.09 12.85 0.54
C THR A 170 -7.20 13.53 1.57
N ILE A 171 -5.99 13.02 1.74
CA ILE A 171 -5.00 13.48 2.71
C ILE A 171 -3.67 13.79 2.02
N SER A 172 -2.94 14.81 2.47
CA SER A 172 -1.56 15.00 2.00
C SER A 172 -0.65 13.92 2.56
N TRP A 173 0.36 13.48 1.81
CA TRP A 173 1.25 12.43 2.30
C TRP A 173 1.93 12.81 3.62
N ARG A 174 2.28 14.09 3.80
CA ARG A 174 2.85 14.62 5.05
C ARG A 174 1.87 14.50 6.22
N ALA A 175 0.63 14.93 6.04
CA ALA A 175 -0.37 14.84 7.10
C ALA A 175 -0.68 13.38 7.48
N LEU A 176 -0.62 12.44 6.51
CA LEU A 176 -0.78 11.01 6.78
C LEU A 176 0.37 10.49 7.65
N LEU A 177 1.62 10.87 7.35
CA LEU A 177 2.77 10.48 8.16
C LEU A 177 2.67 11.03 9.58
N ASP A 178 2.30 12.31 9.73
CA ASP A 178 2.09 12.93 11.04
C ASP A 178 1.02 12.19 11.85
N ALA A 179 -0.11 11.85 11.22
CA ALA A 179 -1.19 11.08 11.86
C ALA A 179 -0.71 9.70 12.33
N LEU A 180 0.10 9.02 11.52
CA LEU A 180 0.66 7.70 11.82
C LEU A 180 1.88 7.71 12.75
N GLY A 181 2.33 8.90 13.19
CA GLY A 181 3.50 9.06 14.05
C GLY A 181 4.84 8.79 13.35
N VAL A 182 4.89 8.90 12.02
CA VAL A 182 6.10 8.68 11.22
C VAL A 182 6.75 10.03 10.91
N SER A 183 7.99 10.24 11.36
CA SER A 183 8.70 11.47 10.99
C SER A 183 9.06 11.48 9.49
N HIS A 184 8.99 12.65 8.87
CA HIS A 184 9.38 12.82 7.46
C HIS A 184 10.82 12.37 7.19
N THR A 185 11.75 12.68 8.11
CA THR A 185 13.14 12.27 8.00
C THR A 185 13.29 10.75 8.03
N ALA A 186 12.57 10.06 8.92
CA ALA A 186 12.59 8.60 8.96
C ALA A 186 12.00 8.00 7.67
N PHE A 187 10.90 8.55 7.17
CA PHE A 187 10.26 8.09 5.93
C PHE A 187 11.18 8.20 4.71
N ILE A 188 11.95 9.28 4.61
CA ILE A 188 12.90 9.53 3.49
C ILE A 188 14.16 8.67 3.63
N ASN A 189 14.68 8.52 4.85
CA ASN A 189 15.98 7.88 5.08
C ASN A 189 15.90 6.36 5.27
N THR A 190 14.69 5.80 5.43
CA THR A 190 14.48 4.37 5.59
C THR A 190 14.04 3.76 4.27
N ASP A 191 14.56 2.58 3.94
CA ASP A 191 14.22 1.93 2.67
C ASP A 191 12.74 1.64 2.52
N THR A 192 12.10 1.13 3.58
CA THR A 192 10.66 0.98 3.71
C THR A 192 10.28 1.22 5.16
N THR A 193 9.32 2.12 5.41
CA THR A 193 8.72 2.23 6.74
C THR A 193 7.69 1.13 6.90
N ASP A 194 7.91 0.19 7.82
CA ASP A 194 6.98 -0.93 8.07
C ASP A 194 6.30 -0.75 9.44
N LEU A 195 5.01 -0.39 9.44
CA LEU A 195 4.20 -0.21 10.64
C LEU A 195 3.45 -1.47 11.06
N THR A 196 3.84 -2.64 10.54
CA THR A 196 3.24 -3.93 10.91
C THR A 196 3.95 -4.62 12.08
N VAL A 197 5.18 -4.22 12.42
CA VAL A 197 6.02 -4.83 13.47
C VAL A 197 5.29 -5.00 14.82
N ASP A 198 4.56 -3.98 15.25
CA ASP A 198 3.81 -3.96 16.52
C ASP A 198 2.30 -4.15 16.32
N SER A 199 1.87 -4.57 15.13
CA SER A 199 0.45 -4.71 14.82
C SER A 199 -0.16 -5.89 15.57
N GLU A 200 -1.17 -5.64 16.40
CA GLU A 200 -1.98 -6.70 17.03
C GLU A 200 -2.53 -7.69 15.99
N ASN A 201 -2.85 -7.21 14.79
CA ASN A 201 -3.31 -8.06 13.69
C ASN A 201 -2.20 -8.99 13.20
N LEU A 202 -0.95 -8.51 13.09
CA LEU A 202 0.19 -9.37 12.74
C LEU A 202 0.48 -10.38 13.85
N GLN A 203 0.40 -9.97 15.11
CA GLN A 203 0.60 -10.88 16.24
C GLN A 203 -0.49 -11.95 16.33
N ARG A 204 -1.75 -11.59 16.08
CA ARG A 204 -2.88 -12.53 16.01
C ARG A 204 -2.69 -13.51 14.84
N ALA A 205 -2.25 -13.02 13.68
CA ALA A 205 -1.97 -13.85 12.52
C ALA A 205 -0.85 -14.88 12.76
N ARG A 206 0.21 -14.47 13.46
CA ARG A 206 1.33 -15.36 13.83
C ARG A 206 0.88 -16.47 14.78
N LYS A 207 0.18 -16.12 15.86
CA LYS A 207 -0.30 -17.10 16.85
C LYS A 207 -1.17 -18.18 16.24
N HIS A 208 -1.95 -17.84 15.21
CA HIS A 208 -2.84 -18.81 14.57
C HIS A 208 -2.13 -19.68 13.54
N THR A 209 -1.00 -19.22 12.98
CA THR A 209 -0.15 -20.03 12.09
C THR A 209 0.71 -21.04 12.86
N GLU A 210 1.09 -20.74 14.10
CA GLU A 210 1.95 -21.59 14.93
C GLU A 210 1.21 -22.70 15.69
N ALA A 211 -0.13 -22.70 15.68
CA ALA A 211 -1.00 -23.66 16.37
C ALA A 211 -1.47 -24.81 15.45
#